data_AF-A0A349ENU8-F1
#
_entry.id   AF-A0A349ENU8-F1
#
_cell.length_a   1.000
_cell.length_b   1.000
_cell.length_c   1.000
_cell.angle_alpha   90.00
_cell.angle_beta   90.00
_cell.angle_gamma   90.00
#
_symmetry.space_group_name_H-M   'P 1'
#
loop_
_entity.id
_entity.type
_entity.pdbx_description
1 polymer ?
#
loop_
_entity_poly.entity_id
_entity_poly.type
_entity_poly.pdbx_seq_one_letter_code
_entity_poly.pdbx_strand_id
1 'polypeptide(L)'
;MIGASRVQQPEGCCAVSSERVRVSSMILTDDEFKLFSQLIYNESGISIKEAKREFLQVRLQKRLQAHRLVSYYRYYKLVSDKNQGQRELLDLVDSLTINETSFFRNRP
;
A
#
# COMPACT_ATOMS: atom_id res chain seq x y z
N MET A 1 -7.11 -29.89 -37.12
CA MET A 1 -6.35 -29.64 -35.89
C MET A 1 -6.34 -28.13 -35.66
N ILE A 2 -7.34 -27.62 -34.94
CA ILE A 2 -7.53 -26.19 -34.70
C ILE A 2 -7.50 -26.01 -33.19
N GLY A 3 -6.69 -25.09 -32.68
CA GLY A 3 -6.77 -24.72 -31.26
C GLY A 3 -5.50 -24.11 -30.68
N ALA A 4 -4.95 -23.07 -31.31
CA ALA A 4 -4.04 -22.17 -30.62
C ALA A 4 -4.84 -21.35 -29.59
N SER A 5 -4.90 -21.83 -28.34
CA SER A 5 -5.45 -21.04 -27.23
C SER A 5 -4.42 -20.05 -26.74
N ARG A 6 -4.37 -18.92 -27.45
CA ARG A 6 -3.86 -17.63 -26.98
C ARG A 6 -4.81 -17.13 -25.88
N VAL A 7 -4.43 -17.31 -24.61
CA VAL A 7 -5.10 -16.61 -23.51
C VAL A 7 -4.62 -15.17 -23.54
N GLN A 8 -5.33 -14.37 -24.34
CA GLN A 8 -5.42 -12.93 -24.16
C GLN A 8 -6.51 -12.71 -23.11
N GLN A 9 -6.14 -12.22 -21.94
CA GLN A 9 -7.08 -11.46 -21.11
C GLN A 9 -6.47 -10.11 -20.73
N PRO A 10 -7.31 -9.07 -20.63
CA PRO A 10 -6.95 -7.70 -20.99
C PRO A 10 -6.81 -6.80 -19.77
N GLU A 11 -5.88 -5.84 -19.85
CA GLU A 11 -6.17 -4.40 -19.73
C GLU A 11 -7.23 -4.01 -18.69
N GLY A 12 -6.97 -4.29 -17.41
CA GLY A 12 -7.66 -3.64 -16.31
C GLY A 12 -7.08 -2.25 -16.06
N CYS A 13 -7.15 -1.33 -17.03
CA CYS A 13 -6.85 0.08 -16.81
C CYS A 13 -7.99 0.68 -15.99
N CYS A 14 -7.99 0.45 -14.68
CA CYS A 14 -8.77 1.26 -13.75
C CYS A 14 -8.12 2.64 -13.73
N ALA A 15 -8.57 3.51 -14.63
CA ALA A 15 -8.37 4.94 -14.55
C ALA A 15 -9.03 5.43 -13.25
N VAL A 16 -8.29 5.42 -12.15
CA VAL A 16 -8.77 6.02 -10.90
C VAL A 16 -8.61 7.53 -11.04
N SER A 17 -9.74 8.16 -11.37
CA SER A 17 -9.92 9.60 -11.47
C SER A 17 -9.42 10.29 -10.20
N SER A 18 -8.46 11.18 -10.40
CA SER A 18 -7.73 11.93 -9.38
C SER A 18 -8.64 12.96 -8.72
N GLU A 19 -9.31 12.55 -7.65
CA GLU A 19 -9.95 13.47 -6.72
C GLU A 19 -9.03 13.59 -5.51
N ARG A 20 -8.33 14.72 -5.39
CA ARG A 20 -7.38 14.96 -4.30
C ARG A 20 -8.15 15.06 -2.98
N VAL A 21 -8.29 13.94 -2.28
CA VAL A 21 -8.73 13.91 -0.90
C VAL A 21 -7.65 14.61 -0.06
N ARG A 22 -7.92 15.81 0.42
CA ARG A 22 -7.06 16.48 1.41
C ARG A 22 -7.13 15.68 2.70
N VAL A 23 -6.19 14.77 2.92
CA VAL A 23 -6.07 14.12 4.23
C VAL A 23 -5.43 15.12 5.18
N SER A 24 -6.28 15.86 5.89
CA SER A 24 -5.89 16.73 6.99
C SER A 24 -5.21 15.90 8.07
N SER A 25 -3.97 16.27 8.41
CA SER A 25 -3.12 15.74 9.50
C SER A 25 -3.82 14.77 10.48
N MET A 26 -3.91 13.49 10.10
CA MET A 26 -4.41 12.44 10.99
C MET A 26 -3.23 11.89 11.77
N ILE A 27 -3.27 12.01 13.09
CA ILE A 27 -2.23 11.47 13.97
C ILE A 27 -2.39 9.95 14.05
N LEU A 28 -1.36 9.21 13.66
CA LEU A 28 -1.29 7.77 13.90
C LEU A 28 -1.04 7.54 15.39
N THR A 29 -1.91 6.84 16.11
CA THR A 29 -1.71 6.51 17.54
C THR A 29 -0.66 5.40 17.69
N ASP A 30 -0.14 5.21 18.91
CA ASP A 30 0.81 4.13 19.20
C ASP A 30 0.20 2.74 18.96
N ASP A 31 -1.05 2.53 19.37
CA ASP A 31 -1.77 1.28 19.14
C ASP A 31 -1.91 0.95 17.65
N GLU A 32 -2.31 1.93 16.83
CA GLU A 32 -2.42 1.76 15.37
C GLU A 32 -1.05 1.50 14.76
N PHE A 33 -0.01 2.23 15.20
CA PHE A 33 1.36 2.00 14.77
C PHE A 33 1.82 0.57 15.05
N LYS A 34 1.56 0.05 16.25
CA LYS A 34 1.89 -1.34 16.63
C LYS A 34 1.13 -2.34 15.77
N LEU A 35 -0.16 -2.11 15.50
CA LEU A 35 -0.97 -2.96 14.61
C LEU A 35 -0.36 -3.04 13.21
N PHE A 36 -0.02 -1.90 12.59
CA PHE A 36 0.61 -1.88 11.27
C PHE A 36 2.01 -2.47 11.30
N SER A 37 2.82 -2.16 12.31
CA SER A 37 4.19 -2.68 12.44
C SER A 37 4.19 -4.21 12.56
N GLN A 38 3.28 -4.79 13.35
CA GLN A 38 3.12 -6.24 13.43
C GLN A 38 2.62 -6.84 12.11
N LEU A 39 1.68 -6.19 11.43
CA LEU A 39 1.19 -6.66 10.13
C LEU A 39 2.29 -6.70 9.07
N ILE A 40 3.06 -5.60 8.97
CA ILE A 40 4.22 -5.50 8.07
C ILE A 40 5.29 -6.51 8.45
N TYR A 41 5.53 -6.72 9.75
CA TYR A 41 6.48 -7.72 10.23
C TYR A 41 6.04 -9.15 9.86
N ASN A 42 4.74 -9.46 9.97
CA ASN A 42 4.21 -10.77 9.60
C ASN A 42 4.36 -11.06 8.11
N GLU A 43 4.16 -10.06 7.24
CA GLU A 43 4.26 -10.26 5.79
C GLU A 43 5.70 -10.16 5.26
N SER A 44 6.48 -9.22 5.76
CA SER A 44 7.81 -8.88 5.21
C SER A 44 8.98 -9.36 6.08
N GLY A 45 8.74 -9.67 7.35
CA GLY A 45 9.80 -9.86 8.35
C GLY A 45 10.48 -8.56 8.80
N ILE A 46 10.04 -7.39 8.33
CA ILE A 46 10.66 -6.09 8.63
C ILE A 46 9.97 -5.44 9.82
N SER A 47 10.75 -5.13 10.85
CA SER A 47 10.24 -4.41 12.03
C SER A 47 10.42 -2.90 11.84
N ILE A 48 9.30 -2.16 11.86
CA ILE A 48 9.32 -0.70 11.83
C ILE A 48 9.50 -0.20 13.26
N LYS A 49 10.63 0.48 13.51
CA LYS A 49 10.90 1.18 14.79
C LYS A 49 10.14 2.51 14.84
N GLU A 50 9.91 3.02 16.06
CA GLU A 50 9.26 4.31 16.29
C GLU A 50 9.95 5.48 15.57
N ALA A 51 11.27 5.40 15.37
CA ALA A 51 12.03 6.38 14.58
C ALA A 51 11.54 6.52 13.12
N LYS A 52 10.87 5.48 12.58
CA LYS A 52 10.25 5.47 11.26
C LYS A 52 8.71 5.62 11.33
N ARG A 53 8.15 5.98 12.48
CA ARG A 53 6.70 6.18 12.67
C ARG A 53 6.17 7.28 11.77
N GLU A 54 6.84 8.43 11.71
CA GLU A 54 6.44 9.53 10.84
C GLU A 54 6.49 9.11 9.36
N PHE A 55 7.53 8.36 8.97
CA PHE A 55 7.64 7.80 7.63
C PHE A 55 6.48 6.86 7.31
N LEU A 56 6.15 5.91 8.20
CA LEU A 56 5.02 5.02 8.05
C LEU A 56 3.70 5.80 7.96
N GLN A 57 3.53 6.83 8.80
CA GLN A 57 2.34 7.69 8.80
C GLN A 57 2.16 8.40 7.46
N VAL A 58 3.22 9.00 6.89
CA VAL A 58 3.14 9.66 5.57
C VAL A 58 2.75 8.67 4.48
N ARG A 59 3.28 7.44 4.50
CA ARG A 59 2.95 6.41 3.50
C ARG A 59 1.53 5.89 3.67
N LEU A 60 1.11 5.60 4.90
CA LEU A 60 -0.28 5.27 5.20
C LEU A 60 -1.20 6.38 4.74
N GLN A 61 -0.88 7.64 5.04
CA GLN A 61 -1.70 8.78 4.63
C GLN A 61 -1.86 8.84 3.11
N LYS A 62 -0.78 8.63 2.33
CA LYS A 62 -0.85 8.54 0.86
C LYS A 62 -1.79 7.42 0.39
N ARG A 63 -1.68 6.22 0.98
CA ARG A 63 -2.53 5.07 0.67
C ARG A 63 -4.00 5.31 1.04
N LEU A 64 -4.24 5.92 2.20
CA LEU A 64 -5.57 6.33 2.65
C LEU A 64 -6.21 7.28 1.63
N GLN A 65 -5.48 8.24 1.05
CA GLN A 65 -6.05 9.12 0.00
C GLN A 65 -6.41 8.34 -1.25
N ALA A 66 -5.59 7.36 -1.65
CA ALA A 66 -5.85 6.52 -2.82
C ALA A 66 -7.15 5.72 -2.67
N HIS A 67 -7.42 5.21 -1.47
CA HIS A 67 -8.66 4.49 -1.13
C HIS A 67 -9.80 5.40 -0.65
N ARG A 68 -9.59 6.73 -0.62
CA ARG A 68 -10.52 7.73 -0.08
C ARG A 68 -10.97 7.42 1.37
N LEU A 69 -10.08 6.83 2.16
CA LEU A 69 -10.32 6.48 3.55
C LEU A 69 -9.82 7.57 4.50
N VAL A 70 -10.58 7.81 5.56
CA VAL A 70 -10.31 8.83 6.60
C VAL A 70 -9.99 8.21 7.96
N SER A 71 -9.74 6.90 8.02
CA SER A 71 -9.51 6.19 9.28
C SER A 71 -8.48 5.09 9.09
N TYR A 72 -7.42 5.12 9.90
CA TYR A 72 -6.36 4.12 9.90
C TYR A 72 -6.90 2.72 10.16
N TYR A 73 -7.80 2.57 11.13
CA TYR A 73 -8.44 1.29 11.44
C TYR A 73 -9.26 0.72 10.27
N ARG A 74 -9.93 1.57 9.47
CA ARG A 74 -10.65 1.13 8.26
C ARG A 74 -9.68 0.62 7.20
N TYR A 75 -8.55 1.31 7.03
CA TYR A 75 -7.49 0.88 6.14
C TYR A 75 -6.85 -0.42 6.64
N TYR A 76 -6.60 -0.57 7.94
CA TYR A 76 -6.09 -1.81 8.55
C TYR A 76 -7.01 -3.00 8.24
N LYS A 77 -8.33 -2.85 8.42
CA LYS A 77 -9.27 -3.93 8.08
C LYS A 77 -9.25 -4.28 6.59
N LEU A 78 -9.04 -3.30 5.71
CA LEU A 78 -8.92 -3.54 4.27
C LEU A 78 -7.65 -4.34 3.97
N VAL A 79 -6.48 -3.94 4.48
CA VAL A 79 -5.21 -4.64 4.22
C VAL A 79 -5.09 -5.98 4.95
N SER A 80 -5.80 -6.14 6.08
CA SER A 80 -5.85 -7.40 6.83
C SER A 80 -6.74 -8.46 6.16
N ASP A 81 -7.53 -8.09 5.14
CA ASP A 81 -8.34 -9.05 4.40
C ASP A 81 -7.45 -9.91 3.50
N LYS A 82 -7.50 -11.24 3.66
CA LYS A 82 -6.61 -12.16 2.93
C LYS A 82 -6.95 -12.29 1.43
N ASN A 83 -8.16 -11.93 1.00
CA ASN A 83 -8.57 -12.10 -0.40
C ASN A 83 -8.34 -10.84 -1.23
N GLN A 84 -8.72 -9.67 -0.70
CA GLN A 84 -8.62 -8.40 -1.41
C GLN A 84 -7.50 -7.51 -0.87
N GLY A 85 -7.23 -7.60 0.44
CA GLY A 85 -6.25 -6.79 1.15
C GLY A 85 -4.80 -7.20 0.97
N GLN A 86 -4.53 -8.48 0.67
CA GLN A 86 -3.17 -9.00 0.55
C GLN A 86 -2.34 -8.26 -0.51
N ARG A 87 -2.96 -7.91 -1.65
CA ARG A 87 -2.28 -7.11 -2.69
C ARG A 87 -1.95 -5.70 -2.21
N GLU A 88 -2.87 -5.05 -1.52
CA GLU A 88 -2.65 -3.71 -0.96
C GLU A 88 -1.58 -3.72 0.14
N LEU A 89 -1.57 -4.77 0.96
CA LEU A 89 -0.58 -4.97 2.00
C LEU A 89 0.83 -5.15 1.42
N LEU A 90 0.96 -5.96 0.36
CA LEU A 90 2.19 -6.07 -0.43
C LEU A 90 2.63 -4.71 -0.98
N ASP A 91 1.72 -3.93 -1.56
CA ASP A 91 2.02 -2.59 -2.11
C ASP A 91 2.41 -1.58 -1.01
N LEU A 92 1.84 -1.71 0.19
CA LEU A 92 2.24 -0.94 1.37
C LEU A 92 3.65 -1.31 1.80
N VAL A 93 3.94 -2.60 1.99
CA VAL A 93 5.25 -3.12 2.37
C VAL A 93 6.31 -2.70 1.34
N ASP A 94 6.01 -2.90 0.07
CA ASP A 94 6.86 -2.52 -1.05
C ASP A 94 7.15 -1.01 -1.03
N SER A 95 6.14 -0.17 -0.80
CA SER A 95 6.39 1.26 -0.65
C SER A 95 7.34 1.57 0.52
N LEU A 96 7.27 0.83 1.63
CA LEU A 96 8.11 1.04 2.81
C LEU A 96 9.56 0.56 2.61
N THR A 97 9.76 -0.47 1.79
CA THR A 97 11.08 -1.06 1.49
C THR A 97 11.75 -0.40 0.29
N ILE A 98 10.96 0.00 -0.70
CA ILE A 98 11.36 0.88 -1.79
C ILE A 98 11.47 2.30 -1.22
N ASN A 99 12.56 2.52 -0.49
CA ASN A 99 13.14 3.84 -0.37
C ASN A 99 13.41 4.31 -1.79
N GLU A 100 12.66 5.29 -2.32
CA GLU A 100 12.93 5.88 -3.63
C GLU A 100 14.41 6.29 -3.71
N THR A 101 15.24 5.43 -4.28
CA THR A 101 16.25 5.91 -5.20
C THR A 101 15.63 5.58 -6.53
N SER A 102 15.00 6.58 -7.14
CA SER A 102 14.61 6.56 -8.54
C SER A 102 15.82 6.04 -9.31
N PHE A 103 15.80 4.74 -9.57
CA PHE A 103 16.82 4.09 -10.35
C PHE A 103 16.40 4.36 -11.77
N PHE A 104 16.80 5.54 -12.24
CA PHE A 104 17.04 5.79 -13.65
C PHE A 104 18.01 4.71 -14.16
N ARG A 105 17.47 3.55 -14.49
CA ARG A 105 18.05 2.51 -15.34
C ARG A 105 16.85 1.95 -16.11
N ASN A 106 16.72 2.07 -17.42
CA ASN A 106 17.72 2.29 -18.45
C ASN A 106 16.98 2.55 -19.78
N ARG A 107 17.36 3.63 -20.48
CA ARG A 107 17.41 3.91 -21.93
C ARG A 107 16.51 3.15 -22.93
N PRO A 108 16.08 3.85 -23.98
CA PRO A 108 16.93 4.02 -25.18
C PRO A 108 17.81 5.29 -25.15
#